data_AF-A0A382BMD6-F1
#
_entry.id   AF-A0A382BMD6-F1
#
_cell.length_a   1.000
_cell.length_b   1.000
_cell.length_c   1.000
_cell.angle_alpha   90.00
_cell.angle_beta   90.00
_cell.angle_gamma   90.00
#
_symmetry.space_group_name_H-M   'P 1'
#
loop_
_entity.id
_entity.type
_entity.pdbx_description
1 polymer ?
#
loop_
_entity_poly.entity_id
_entity_poly.type
_entity_poly.pdbx_seq_one_letter_code
_entity_poly.pdbx_strand_id
1 'polypeptide(L)'
;MQEINPAIEKVIMKLYVDILGPYWPEERKYIVHGYSNIFFPFNMIKTPNFKIMKNWNFDREIDYLSTWSAIQRFENEKNKNPLDLIYDDLLSAWGNKNKELKIIWPIKLLAGRKR
;
A
#
# COMPACT_ATOMS: atom_id res chain seq x y z
N MET A 1 4.48 -3.59 0.53
CA MET A 1 3.71 -2.90 -0.52
C MET A 1 2.91 -3.95 -1.28
N GLN A 2 1.90 -3.54 -2.03
CA GLN A 2 1.20 -4.44 -2.94
C GLN A 2 2.12 -4.86 -4.09
N GLU A 3 1.88 -6.05 -4.62
CA GLU A 3 2.58 -6.62 -5.75
C GLU A 3 1.60 -6.73 -6.93
N ILE A 4 2.01 -6.23 -8.09
CA ILE A 4 1.27 -6.23 -9.35
C ILE A 4 2.27 -6.23 -10.52
N ASN A 5 1.97 -5.61 -11.66
CA ASN A 5 2.91 -5.45 -12.76
C ASN A 5 3.98 -4.40 -12.40
N PRO A 6 5.28 -4.62 -12.72
CA PRO A 6 6.36 -3.69 -12.39
C PRO A 6 6.17 -2.24 -12.87
N ALA A 7 5.52 -2.02 -14.02
CA ALA A 7 5.26 -0.68 -14.53
C ALA A 7 4.27 0.08 -13.64
N ILE A 8 3.22 -0.62 -13.17
CA ILE A 8 2.22 -0.07 -12.25
C ILE A 8 2.85 0.15 -10.86
N GLU A 9 3.63 -0.81 -10.38
CA GLU A 9 4.35 -0.69 -9.10
C GLU A 9 5.25 0.54 -9.07
N LYS A 10 5.95 0.84 -10.17
CA LYS A 10 6.79 2.03 -10.27
C LYS A 10 6.00 3.32 -10.09
N VAL A 11 4.82 3.43 -10.70
CA VAL A 11 3.96 4.62 -10.57
C VAL A 11 3.41 4.74 -9.15
N ILE A 12 2.95 3.63 -8.56
CA ILE A 12 2.47 3.63 -7.17
C ILE A 12 3.61 3.95 -6.19
N MET A 13 4.85 3.53 -6.47
CA MET A 13 6.01 3.87 -5.63
C MET A 13 6.35 5.37 -5.67
N LYS A 14 6.21 6.03 -6.83
CA LYS A 14 6.32 7.49 -6.95
C LYS A 14 5.27 8.19 -6.08
N LEU A 15 4.02 7.73 -6.10
CA LEU A 15 2.99 8.23 -5.18
C LEU A 15 3.38 7.97 -3.72
N TYR A 16 3.76 6.73 -3.38
CA TYR A 16 4.02 6.31 -2.00
C TYR A 16 5.20 7.03 -1.35
N VAL A 17 6.32 7.18 -2.08
CA VAL A 17 7.58 7.73 -1.55
C VAL A 17 7.67 9.23 -1.83
N ASP A 18 7.60 9.64 -3.09
CA ASP A 18 7.97 11.00 -3.50
C ASP A 18 6.87 12.01 -3.17
N ILE A 19 5.61 11.63 -3.38
CA ILE A 19 4.45 12.51 -3.18
C ILE A 19 3.95 12.42 -1.73
N LEU A 20 3.74 11.19 -1.24
CA LEU A 20 3.12 10.94 0.08
C LEU A 20 4.11 10.78 1.22
N GLY A 21 5.43 10.72 0.95
CA GLY A 21 6.47 10.52 1.96
C GLY A 21 6.28 11.33 3.24
N PRO A 22 6.14 12.67 3.16
CA PRO A 22 5.93 13.54 4.32
C PRO A 22 4.58 13.37 5.04
N TYR A 23 3.59 12.75 4.39
CA TYR A 23 2.22 12.66 4.89
C TYR A 23 1.91 11.34 5.59
N TRP A 24 2.80 10.33 5.48
CA TRP A 24 2.63 9.08 6.21
C TRP A 24 2.67 9.30 7.72
N PRO A 25 1.76 8.69 8.50
CA PRO A 25 1.86 8.65 9.95
C PRO A 25 3.18 8.02 10.39
N GLU A 26 3.77 8.51 11.48
CA GLU A 26 5.04 8.00 11.99
C GLU A 26 4.94 6.50 12.32
N GLU A 27 3.79 6.06 12.82
CA GLU A 27 3.47 4.66 13.14
C GLU A 27 3.56 3.73 11.92
N ARG A 28 3.47 4.28 10.69
CA ARG A 28 3.64 3.52 9.45
C ARG A 28 5.03 2.86 9.36
N LYS A 29 6.05 3.41 10.04
CA LYS A 29 7.40 2.82 10.11
C LYS A 29 7.39 1.39 10.64
N TYR A 30 6.48 1.05 11.56
CA TYR A 30 6.37 -0.31 12.09
C TYR A 30 5.88 -1.29 11.02
N ILE A 31 4.95 -0.88 10.18
CA ILE A 31 4.44 -1.71 9.07
C ILE A 31 5.52 -1.89 8.01
N VAL A 32 6.23 -0.81 7.64
CA VAL A 32 7.33 -0.85 6.67
C VAL A 32 8.44 -1.81 7.13
N HIS A 33 8.80 -1.76 8.41
CA HIS A 33 9.80 -2.67 9.00
C HIS A 33 9.23 -4.05 9.38
N GLY A 34 7.99 -4.37 8.99
CA GLY A 34 7.38 -5.68 9.25
C GLY A 34 7.29 -6.03 10.75
N TYR A 35 7.07 -5.03 11.60
CA TYR A 35 7.03 -5.11 13.05
C TYR A 35 8.34 -5.58 13.72
N SER A 36 9.48 -5.58 13.01
CA SER A 36 10.77 -6.00 13.58
C SER A 36 11.25 -5.20 14.80
N ASN A 37 10.84 -3.94 14.90
CA ASN A 37 11.27 -3.01 15.96
C ASN A 37 10.20 -2.75 17.02
N ILE A 38 9.14 -3.56 17.10
CA ILE A 38 8.10 -3.41 18.13
C ILE A 38 8.50 -4.18 19.39
N PHE A 39 8.32 -3.57 20.56
CA PHE A 39 8.45 -4.32 21.82
C PHE A 39 7.34 -5.38 21.89
N PHE A 40 7.73 -6.65 21.92
CA PHE A 40 6.82 -7.78 21.87
C PHE A 40 7.10 -8.76 23.02
N PRO A 41 6.41 -8.62 24.18
CA PRO A 41 6.73 -9.36 25.41
C PRO A 41 6.15 -10.78 25.43
N PHE A 42 5.99 -11.41 24.27
CA PHE A 42 5.46 -12.77 24.15
C PHE A 42 6.48 -13.70 23.51
N ASN A 43 6.36 -14.99 23.81
CA ASN A 43 7.19 -16.01 23.18
C ASN A 43 6.78 -16.12 21.71
N MET A 44 7.62 -15.64 20.80
CA MET A 44 7.34 -15.64 19.35
C MET A 44 7.13 -17.06 18.84
N ILE A 45 6.18 -17.21 17.92
CA ILE A 45 5.93 -18.46 17.20
C ILE A 45 6.21 -18.27 15.71
N LYS A 46 6.60 -19.35 15.04
CA LYS A 46 6.71 -19.36 13.57
C LYS A 46 5.32 -19.21 12.96
N THR A 47 5.19 -18.29 12.02
CA THR A 47 3.95 -18.03 11.29
C THR A 47 4.09 -18.46 9.83
N PRO A 48 3.05 -19.06 9.22
CA PRO A 48 3.01 -19.23 7.78
C PRO A 48 3.04 -17.89 7.05
N ASN A 49 3.40 -17.91 5.77
CA ASN A 49 3.27 -16.75 4.91
C ASN A 49 1.83 -16.65 4.39
N PHE A 50 1.16 -15.55 4.67
CA PHE A 50 -0.18 -15.27 4.16
C PHE A 50 -0.16 -14.15 3.13
N LYS A 51 -1.10 -14.20 2.20
CA LYS A 51 -1.26 -13.19 1.15
C LYS A 51 -2.74 -12.97 0.89
N ILE A 52 -3.13 -11.70 0.75
CA ILE A 52 -4.43 -11.33 0.18
C ILE A 52 -4.25 -11.26 -1.32
N MET A 53 -5.19 -11.83 -2.07
CA MET A 53 -5.15 -11.86 -3.53
C MET A 53 -6.52 -11.41 -4.05
N LYS A 54 -6.53 -10.43 -4.96
CA LYS A 54 -7.74 -9.93 -5.62
C LYS A 54 -7.46 -9.69 -7.10
N ASN A 55 -8.50 -9.83 -7.92
CA ASN A 55 -8.49 -9.34 -9.29
C ASN A 55 -9.28 -8.04 -9.30
N TRP A 56 -8.62 -6.94 -9.65
CA TRP A 56 -9.23 -5.61 -9.69
C TRP A 56 -9.00 -5.00 -11.06
N ASN A 57 -9.96 -4.19 -11.50
CA ASN A 57 -9.78 -3.27 -12.61
C ASN A 57 -9.15 -1.95 -12.11
N PHE A 58 -8.91 -1.02 -13.03
CA PHE A 58 -8.24 0.24 -12.69
C PHE A 58 -9.03 1.09 -11.69
N ASP A 59 -10.36 1.17 -11.82
CA ASP A 59 -11.20 1.96 -10.91
C ASP A 59 -11.12 1.45 -9.47
N ARG A 60 -11.15 0.13 -9.27
CA ARG A 60 -11.01 -0.48 -7.94
C ARG A 60 -9.65 -0.20 -7.31
N GLU A 61 -8.60 -0.13 -8.13
CA GLU A 61 -7.26 0.25 -7.65
C GLU A 61 -7.24 1.71 -7.19
N ILE A 62 -7.79 2.63 -7.98
CA ILE A 62 -7.91 4.06 -7.60
C ILE A 62 -8.73 4.22 -6.31
N ASP A 63 -9.87 3.55 -6.21
CA ASP A 63 -10.70 3.56 -5.01
C ASP A 63 -9.90 3.08 -3.79
N TYR A 64 -9.14 1.99 -3.93
CA TYR A 64 -8.31 1.47 -2.85
C TYR A 64 -7.21 2.46 -2.44
N LEU A 65 -6.46 3.02 -3.41
CA LEU A 65 -5.42 4.01 -3.13
C LEU A 65 -5.99 5.23 -2.39
N SER A 66 -7.20 5.68 -2.74
CA SER A 66 -7.88 6.82 -2.10
C SER A 66 -8.13 6.61 -0.59
N THR A 67 -8.15 5.36 -0.12
CA THR A 67 -8.33 5.04 1.31
C THR A 67 -7.04 5.16 2.13
N TRP A 68 -5.90 5.41 1.49
CA TRP A 68 -4.63 5.55 2.22
C TRP A 68 -4.65 6.80 3.10
N SER A 69 -4.25 6.64 4.37
CA SER A 69 -4.23 7.75 5.34
C SER A 69 -3.36 8.94 4.91
N ALA A 70 -2.29 8.68 4.15
CA ALA A 70 -1.44 9.74 3.61
C ALA A 70 -2.14 10.55 2.49
N ILE A 71 -3.05 9.94 1.71
CA ILE A 71 -3.89 10.67 0.72
C ILE A 71 -4.77 11.67 1.45
N GLN A 72 -5.49 11.22 2.48
CA GLN A 72 -6.37 12.08 3.27
C GLN A 72 -5.61 13.25 3.91
N ARG A 73 -4.41 12.98 4.44
CA ARG A 73 -3.55 14.05 5.00
C ARG A 73 -3.06 15.03 3.94
N PHE A 74 -2.64 14.53 2.77
CA PHE A 74 -2.25 15.38 1.65
C PHE A 74 -3.41 16.27 1.19
N GLU A 75 -4.60 15.69 1.01
CA GLU A 75 -5.81 16.41 0.59
C GLU A 75 -6.17 17.52 1.58
N ASN A 76 -6.12 17.22 2.88
CA ASN A 76 -6.42 18.20 3.92
C ASN A 76 -5.42 19.38 3.94
N GLU A 77 -4.15 19.13 3.64
CA GLU A 77 -3.11 20.18 3.67
C GLU A 77 -3.03 20.98 2.36
N LYS A 78 -3.18 20.30 1.21
CA LYS A 78 -2.97 20.89 -0.12
C LYS A 78 -4.25 21.21 -0.87
N ASN A 79 -5.40 20.78 -0.34
CA ASN A 79 -6.72 20.92 -0.98
C ASN A 79 -6.74 20.37 -2.42
N LYS A 80 -6.01 19.27 -2.65
CA LYS A 80 -5.84 18.58 -3.95
C LYS A 80 -5.70 17.08 -3.73
N ASN A 81 -6.26 16.29 -4.65
CA ASN A 81 -6.10 14.83 -4.63
C ASN A 81 -4.74 14.46 -5.27
N PRO A 82 -3.81 13.82 -4.54
CA PRO A 82 -2.52 13.41 -5.09
C PRO A 82 -2.63 12.28 -6.13
N LEU A 83 -3.76 11.56 -6.22
CA LEU A 83 -4.00 10.58 -7.28
C LEU A 83 -4.10 11.23 -8.66
N ASP A 84 -4.57 12.48 -8.74
CA ASP A 84 -4.62 13.25 -9.99
C ASP A 84 -3.21 13.42 -10.58
N LEU A 85 -2.18 13.47 -9.74
CA LEU A 85 -0.78 13.65 -10.15
C LEU A 85 -0.17 12.40 -10.81
N ILE A 86 -0.80 11.24 -10.63
CA ILE A 86 -0.31 9.96 -11.17
C ILE A 86 -1.35 9.25 -12.04
N TYR A 87 -2.55 9.80 -12.21
CA TYR A 87 -3.67 9.12 -12.85
C TYR A 87 -3.34 8.67 -14.28
N ASP A 88 -2.83 9.57 -15.11
CA ASP A 88 -2.51 9.28 -16.51
C ASP A 88 -1.33 8.30 -16.64
N ASP A 89 -0.29 8.47 -15.81
CA ASP A 89 0.85 7.54 -15.75
C ASP A 89 0.38 6.14 -15.35
N LEU A 90 -0.51 6.05 -14.36
CA LEU A 90 -1.05 4.79 -13.84
C LEU A 90 -1.96 4.13 -14.87
N LEU A 91 -2.84 4.90 -15.52
CA LEU A 91 -3.74 4.41 -16.56
C LEU A 91 -2.96 3.90 -17.78
N SER A 92 -1.91 4.62 -18.18
CA SER A 92 -1.00 4.22 -19.25
C SER A 92 -0.29 2.90 -18.92
N ALA A 93 0.19 2.75 -17.68
CA ALA A 93 0.78 1.49 -17.20
C ALA A 93 -0.24 0.33 -17.11
N TRP A 94 -1.50 0.65 -16.82
CA TRP A 94 -2.61 -0.31 -16.75
C TRP A 94 -3.08 -0.77 -18.14
N GLY A 95 -3.02 0.12 -19.13
CA GLY A 95 -3.36 -0.09 -20.53
C GLY A 95 -4.86 -0.04 -20.82
N ASN A 96 -5.64 -0.98 -20.28
CA ASN A 96 -7.10 -1.00 -20.45
C ASN A 96 -7.80 -0.94 -19.10
N LYS A 97 -8.58 0.12 -18.87
CA LYS A 97 -9.29 0.39 -17.62
C LYS A 97 -10.14 -0.78 -17.11
N ASN A 98 -10.76 -1.53 -18.03
CA ASN A 98 -11.62 -2.67 -17.71
C ASN A 98 -10.86 -3.99 -17.54
N LYS A 99 -9.56 -4.03 -17.85
CA LYS A 99 -8.74 -5.22 -17.66
C LYS A 99 -8.54 -5.44 -16.17
N GLU A 100 -8.93 -6.61 -15.71
CA GLU A 100 -8.62 -7.05 -14.36
C GLU A 100 -7.17 -7.54 -14.26
N LEU A 101 -6.46 -7.05 -13.25
CA LEU A 101 -5.13 -7.48 -12.89
C LEU A 101 -5.16 -8.11 -11.50
N LYS A 102 -4.33 -9.13 -11.33
CA LYS A 102 -4.14 -9.79 -10.04
C LYS A 102 -3.21 -8.96 -9.18
N ILE A 103 -3.70 -8.55 -8.03
CA ILE A 103 -2.95 -7.79 -7.02
C ILE A 103 -2.78 -8.66 -5.79
N ILE A 104 -1.59 -8.62 -5.21
CA ILE A 104 -1.21 -9.41 -4.04
C ILE A 104 -0.73 -8.48 -2.92
N TRP A 105 -1.25 -8.64 -1.71
CA TRP A 105 -0.71 -8.01 -0.51
C TRP A 105 -0.14 -9.06 0.42
N PRO A 106 1.20 -9.13 0.58
CA PRO A 106 1.82 -9.97 1.60
C PRO A 106 1.42 -9.50 3.00
N ILE A 107 0.96 -10.43 3.84
CA ILE A 107 0.64 -10.12 5.24
C ILE A 107 1.91 -10.26 6.07
N LYS A 108 2.24 -9.20 6.81
CA LYS A 108 3.26 -9.24 7.88
C LYS A 108 2.56 -9.61 9.18
N LEU A 109 2.93 -10.74 9.76
CA LEU A 109 2.35 -11.26 10.99
C LEU A 109 3.44 -11.45 12.04
N LEU A 110 3.26 -10.79 13.20
CA LEU A 110 4.02 -11.05 14.41
C LEU A 110 3.07 -11.71 15.41
N ALA A 111 3.35 -12.94 15.81
CA ALA A 111 2.50 -13.72 16.70
C ALA A 111 3.33 -14.35 17.82
N GLY A 112 2.72 -14.47 19.00
CA GLY A 112 3.34 -15.08 20.17
C GLY A 112 2.30 -15.72 21.06
N ARG A 113 2.74 -16.67 21.88
CA ARG A 113 1.89 -17.28 22.90
C ARG A 113 1.89 -16.40 24.14
N LYS A 114 0.70 -16.04 24.62
CA LYS A 114 0.51 -15.46 25.95
C LYS A 114 0.92 -16.53 26.96
N ARG A 115 1.71 -16.12 27.96
CA ARG A 115 2.05 -16.97 29.10
C ARG A 115 0.82 -17.25 29.95
#